data_AF-E6WS38-F1
#
_entry.id   AF-E6WS38-F1
#
_cell.length_a   1.000
_cell.length_b   1.000
_cell.length_c   1.000
_cell.angle_alpha   90.00
_cell.angle_beta   90.00
_cell.angle_gamma   90.00
#
_symmetry.space_group_name_H-M   'P 1'
#
loop_
_entity.id
_entity.type
_entity.pdbx_description
1 polymer ?
#
loop_
_entity_poly.entity_id
_entity_poly.type
_entity_poly.pdbx_seq_one_letter_code
_entity_poly.pdbx_strand_id
1 'polypeptide(L)'
;MNPMLRDELASILSEAALPARVAPDLEHPPVDVSPRARTTRAILRIADLYGWRSAITHFLDSRGVSYLSDLSMPQLEDLLDRMQGYVDAAETGASLEDCLPAS
;
A
#
# COMPACT_ATOMS: atom_id res chain seq x y z
N MET A 1 -24.93 28.24 30.94
CA MET A 1 -23.93 28.49 29.88
C MET A 1 -23.96 29.98 29.59
N ASN A 2 -22.95 30.73 30.03
CA ASN A 2 -22.99 32.20 29.98
C ASN A 2 -23.00 32.70 28.52
N PRO A 3 -23.98 33.54 28.12
CA PRO A 3 -24.08 34.05 26.75
C PRO A 3 -22.88 34.91 26.37
N MET A 4 -22.31 35.64 27.35
CA MET A 4 -21.16 36.50 27.16
C MET A 4 -19.89 35.75 26.71
N LEU A 5 -19.68 34.52 27.20
CA LEU A 5 -18.56 33.66 26.78
C LEU A 5 -18.72 33.18 25.32
N ARG A 6 -19.96 33.07 24.82
CA ARG A 6 -20.20 32.66 23.43
C ARG A 6 -19.87 33.79 22.47
N ASP A 7 -20.25 35.02 22.81
CA ASP A 7 -19.98 36.20 21.98
C ASP A 7 -18.48 36.51 21.95
N GLU A 8 -17.79 36.32 23.08
CA GLU A 8 -16.34 36.48 23.18
C GLU A 8 -15.59 35.42 22.35
N LEU A 9 -16.02 34.16 22.39
CA LEU A 9 -15.50 33.10 21.52
C LEU A 9 -15.80 33.36 20.04
N ALA A 10 -16.99 33.86 19.70
CA ALA A 10 -17.35 34.20 18.33
C ALA A 10 -16.49 35.36 17.79
N SER A 11 -16.19 36.35 18.63
CA SER A 11 -15.31 37.46 18.29
C SER A 11 -13.88 36.98 18.04
N ILE A 12 -13.32 36.16 18.94
CA ILE A 12 -11.95 35.62 18.81
C ILE A 12 -11.82 34.76 17.54
N LEU A 13 -12.84 33.96 17.21
CA LEU A 13 -12.84 33.13 16.01
C LEU A 13 -13.02 33.94 14.72
N SER A 14 -13.71 35.08 14.77
CA SER A 14 -13.90 35.95 13.62
C SER A 14 -12.69 36.84 13.33
N GLU A 15 -11.89 37.15 14.35
CA GLU A 15 -10.72 38.03 14.27
C GLU A 15 -9.42 37.25 14.00
N ALA A 16 -9.43 35.93 14.24
CA ALA A 16 -8.42 35.01 13.75
C ALA A 16 -8.50 34.94 12.22
N ALA A 17 -7.78 35.83 11.54
CA ALA A 17 -7.50 35.71 10.12
C ALA A 17 -6.92 34.31 9.89
N LEU A 18 -7.74 33.42 9.30
CA LEU A 18 -7.28 32.10 8.88
C LEU A 18 -6.03 32.35 8.04
N PRO A 19 -4.87 31.76 8.39
CA PRO A 19 -3.68 31.93 7.56
C PRO A 19 -4.11 31.61 6.15
N ALA A 20 -3.89 32.55 5.22
CA ALA A 20 -4.23 32.37 3.83
C ALA A 20 -3.78 30.96 3.47
N ARG A 21 -4.74 30.12 3.07
CA ARG A 21 -4.45 28.74 2.69
C ARG A 21 -3.61 28.89 1.44
N VAL A 22 -2.29 29.01 1.62
CA VAL A 22 -1.30 28.80 0.59
C VAL A 22 -1.69 27.42 0.12
N ALA A 23 -2.35 27.36 -1.04
CA ALA A 23 -2.55 26.08 -1.70
C ALA A 23 -1.15 25.48 -1.69
N PRO A 24 -0.92 24.37 -0.97
CA PRO A 24 0.39 23.74 -1.06
C PRO A 24 0.52 23.47 -2.53
N ASP A 25 1.43 24.18 -3.18
CA ASP A 25 1.92 23.78 -4.48
C ASP A 25 2.29 22.32 -4.25
N LEU A 26 1.55 21.42 -4.89
CA LEU A 26 1.66 20.00 -4.62
C LEU A 26 3.00 19.59 -5.25
N GLU A 27 4.09 19.89 -4.57
CA GLU A 27 5.48 19.49 -4.86
C GLU A 27 5.66 17.97 -4.68
N HIS A 28 4.59 17.19 -4.84
CA HIS A 28 4.69 15.75 -4.91
C HIS A 28 5.10 15.43 -6.34
N PRO A 29 6.28 14.81 -6.55
CA PRO A 29 6.66 14.38 -7.88
C PRO A 29 5.55 13.47 -8.44
N PRO A 30 5.20 13.62 -9.73
CA PRO A 30 4.12 12.84 -10.32
C PRO A 30 4.42 11.36 -10.14
N VAL A 31 3.41 10.62 -9.67
CA VAL A 31 3.52 9.18 -9.47
C VAL A 31 3.85 8.52 -10.80
N ASP A 32 4.91 7.71 -10.84
CA ASP A 32 5.25 6.94 -12.03
C ASP A 32 4.11 5.94 -12.35
N VAL A 33 3.43 6.18 -13.47
CA VAL A 33 2.31 5.37 -13.99
C VAL A 33 2.73 4.38 -15.07
N SER A 34 4.03 4.25 -15.33
CA SER A 34 4.55 3.25 -16.27
C SER A 34 4.05 1.84 -15.89
N PRO A 35 3.88 0.94 -16.88
CA PRO A 35 3.46 -0.44 -16.61
C PRO A 35 4.36 -1.10 -15.56
N ARG A 36 5.68 -0.91 -15.68
CA ARG A 36 6.69 -1.42 -14.74
C ARG A 36 6.46 -0.92 -13.31
N ALA A 37 6.26 0.38 -13.13
CA ALA A 37 6.02 0.96 -11.81
C ALA A 37 4.69 0.51 -11.20
N ARG A 38 3.67 0.26 -12.02
CA ARG A 38 2.41 -0.32 -11.56
C ARG A 38 2.59 -1.77 -11.08
N THR A 39 3.26 -2.61 -11.87
CA THR A 39 3.55 -4.01 -11.51
C THR A 39 4.38 -4.10 -10.23
N THR A 40 5.46 -3.31 -10.15
CA THR A 40 6.33 -3.27 -8.95
C THR A 40 5.54 -2.88 -7.69
N ARG A 41 4.68 -1.86 -7.79
CA ARG A 41 3.82 -1.45 -6.67
C ARG A 41 2.79 -2.51 -6.29
N ALA A 42 2.24 -3.25 -7.25
CA ALA A 42 1.31 -4.34 -6.98
C ALA A 42 2.00 -5.47 -6.20
N ILE A 43 3.18 -5.89 -6.64
CA ILE A 43 4.03 -6.88 -5.94
C ILE A 43 4.30 -6.45 -4.49
N LEU A 44 4.80 -5.23 -4.30
CA LEU A 44 5.11 -4.71 -2.97
C LEU A 44 3.87 -4.61 -2.09
N ARG A 45 2.73 -4.19 -2.64
CA ARG A 45 1.46 -4.11 -1.91
C ARG A 45 1.01 -5.49 -1.42
N ILE A 46 1.05 -6.52 -2.26
CA ILE A 46 0.69 -7.88 -1.85
C ILE A 46 1.65 -8.35 -0.75
N ALA A 47 2.96 -8.15 -0.94
CA ALA A 47 3.96 -8.61 0.03
C ALA A 47 3.78 -7.93 1.39
N ASP A 48 3.46 -6.64 1.40
CA ASP A 48 3.24 -5.89 2.63
C ASP A 48 1.91 -6.25 3.31
N LEU A 49 0.87 -6.53 2.53
CA LEU A 49 -0.45 -6.92 3.07
C LEU A 49 -0.43 -8.29 3.77
N TYR A 50 0.30 -9.27 3.20
CA TYR A 50 0.36 -10.63 3.74
C TYR A 50 1.67 -10.95 4.50
N GLY A 51 2.60 -9.99 4.61
CA GLY A 51 3.89 -10.19 5.27
C GLY A 51 4.88 -11.08 4.49
N TRP A 52 4.73 -11.20 3.18
CA TRP A 52 5.48 -12.14 2.32
C TRP A 52 6.69 -11.50 1.62
N ARG A 53 7.34 -10.51 2.23
CA ARG A 53 8.58 -9.91 1.67
C ARG A 53 9.68 -10.94 1.41
N SER A 54 9.75 -12.02 2.19
CA SER A 54 10.70 -13.12 1.99
C SER A 54 10.50 -13.86 0.66
N ALA A 55 9.26 -13.93 0.14
CA ALA A 55 8.98 -14.53 -1.16
C ALA A 55 9.60 -13.71 -2.31
N ILE A 56 9.62 -12.38 -2.18
CA ILE A 56 10.31 -11.49 -3.12
C ILE A 56 11.81 -11.76 -3.07
N THR A 57 12.42 -11.82 -1.87
CA THR A 57 13.84 -12.11 -1.71
C THR A 57 14.22 -13.44 -2.36
N HIS A 58 13.46 -14.50 -2.07
CA HIS A 58 13.70 -15.82 -2.67
C HIS A 58 13.60 -15.80 -4.20
N PHE A 59 12.64 -15.05 -4.76
CA PHE A 59 12.55 -14.90 -6.22
C PHE A 59 13.77 -14.17 -6.78
N LEU A 60 14.20 -13.08 -6.16
CA LEU A 60 15.40 -12.34 -6.56
C LEU A 60 16.66 -13.22 -6.53
N ASP A 61 16.83 -14.01 -5.46
CA ASP A 61 17.93 -14.97 -5.30
C ASP A 61 17.91 -16.01 -6.44
N SER A 62 16.74 -16.55 -6.78
CA SER A 62 16.59 -17.52 -7.88
C SER A 62 16.95 -16.95 -9.27
N ARG A 63 16.94 -15.62 -9.41
CA ARG A 63 17.31 -14.90 -10.64
C ARG A 63 18.72 -14.31 -10.56
N GLY A 64 19.39 -14.39 -9.42
CA GLY A 64 20.73 -13.85 -9.21
C GLY A 64 20.80 -12.33 -9.25
N VAL A 65 19.72 -11.63 -8.89
CA VAL A 65 19.64 -10.16 -8.88
C VAL A 65 19.38 -9.63 -7.48
N SER A 66 19.73 -8.38 -7.22
CA SER A 66 19.60 -7.77 -5.88
C SER A 66 18.30 -6.97 -5.72
N TYR A 67 17.76 -6.42 -6.81
CA TYR A 67 16.63 -5.51 -6.73
C TYR A 67 15.55 -5.84 -7.77
N LEU A 68 14.30 -5.48 -7.46
CA LEU A 68 13.19 -5.55 -8.41
C LEU A 68 13.45 -4.72 -9.68
N SER A 69 14.24 -3.64 -9.55
CA SER A 69 14.66 -2.80 -10.68
C SER A 69 15.51 -3.55 -11.70
N ASP A 70 16.16 -4.64 -11.29
CA ASP A 70 17.08 -5.42 -12.15
C ASP A 70 16.33 -6.49 -12.94
N LEU A 71 15.08 -6.79 -12.57
CA LEU A 71 14.25 -7.75 -13.27
C LEU A 71 13.75 -7.17 -14.60
N SER A 72 13.76 -7.98 -15.65
CA SER A 72 13.05 -7.65 -16.89
C SER A 72 11.54 -7.56 -16.66
N MET A 73 10.80 -6.87 -17.54
CA MET A 73 9.34 -6.78 -17.41
C MET A 73 8.65 -8.16 -17.33
N PRO A 74 9.00 -9.16 -18.18
CA PRO A 74 8.41 -10.49 -18.07
C PRO A 74 8.69 -11.20 -16.73
N GLN A 75 9.84 -10.94 -16.11
CA GLN A 75 10.16 -11.50 -14.79
C GLN A 75 9.36 -10.83 -13.67
N LEU A 76 9.05 -9.54 -13.81
CA LEU A 76 8.14 -8.87 -12.87
C LEU A 76 6.70 -9.38 -13.01
N GLU A 77 6.26 -9.67 -14.24
CA GLU A 77 4.94 -10.28 -14.49
C GLU A 77 4.87 -11.71 -13.90
N ASP A 78 5.89 -12.56 -14.13
CA ASP A 78 6.01 -13.89 -13.51
C ASP A 78 5.96 -13.80 -11.97
N LEU A 79 6.66 -12.83 -11.37
CA LEU A 79 6.60 -12.61 -9.93
C LEU A 79 5.20 -12.17 -9.47
N LEU A 80 4.56 -11.24 -10.18
CA LEU A 80 3.21 -10.78 -9.83
C LEU A 80 2.19 -11.92 -9.89
N ASP A 81 2.22 -12.72 -10.96
CA ASP A 81 1.31 -13.86 -11.14
C ASP A 81 1.48 -14.89 -10.01
N ARG A 82 2.72 -15.19 -9.59
CA ARG A 82 2.97 -16.08 -8.45
C ARG A 82 2.42 -15.52 -7.15
N MET A 83 2.62 -14.22 -6.90
CA MET A 83 2.11 -13.57 -5.70
C MET A 83 0.58 -13.59 -5.66
N GLN A 84 -0.08 -13.39 -6.80
CA GLN A 84 -1.54 -13.53 -6.91
C GLN A 84 -1.97 -14.99 -6.67
N GLY A 85 -1.25 -15.97 -7.21
CA GLY A 85 -1.53 -17.38 -6.92
C GLY A 85 -1.41 -17.74 -5.43
N TYR A 86 -0.49 -17.11 -4.69
CA TYR A 86 -0.42 -17.27 -3.24
C TYR A 86 -1.60 -16.63 -2.52
N VAL A 87 -2.08 -15.48 -2.99
CA VAL A 87 -3.30 -14.84 -2.47
C VAL A 87 -4.50 -15.75 -2.68
N ASP A 88 -4.72 -16.23 -3.91
CA ASP A 88 -5.83 -17.13 -4.23
C ASP A 88 -5.79 -18.41 -3.38
N ALA A 89 -4.59 -18.98 -3.18
CA ALA A 89 -4.40 -20.15 -2.34
C ALA A 89 -4.66 -19.86 -0.86
N ALA A 90 -4.27 -18.68 -0.35
CA ALA A 90 -4.52 -18.30 1.04
C ALA A 90 -6.02 -18.03 1.29
N GLU A 91 -6.70 -17.37 0.35
CA GLU A 91 -8.13 -17.05 0.45
C GLU A 91 -9.01 -18.29 0.26
N THR A 92 -8.63 -19.20 -0.63
CA THR A 92 -9.35 -20.47 -0.84
C THR A 92 -9.00 -21.51 0.23
N GLY A 93 -7.74 -21.56 0.66
CA GLY A 93 -7.26 -22.50 1.69
C GLY A 93 -7.78 -22.19 3.09
N ALA A 94 -8.10 -20.93 3.39
CA ALA A 94 -8.79 -20.54 4.62
C ALA A 94 -10.26 -21.04 4.67
N SER A 95 -10.78 -21.61 3.58
CA SER A 95 -12.13 -22.18 3.50
C SER A 95 -12.17 -23.71 3.71
N LEU A 96 -11.03 -24.37 3.95
CA LEU A 96 -11.01 -25.78 4.35
C LEU A 96 -11.25 -25.86 5.86
N GLU A 97 -12.52 -26.10 6.23
CA GLU A 97 -12.93 -26.46 7.59
C GLU A 97 -11.99 -27.54 8.15
N ASP A 98 -11.59 -27.38 9.42
CA ASP A 98 -10.86 -28.33 10.26
C ASP A 98 -11.48 -29.74 10.17
N CYS A 99 -11.14 -30.49 9.13
CA CYS A 99 -11.37 -31.93 9.08
C CYS A 99 -10.30 -32.58 9.94
N LEU A 100 -10.44 -32.44 11.26
CA LEU A 100 -9.75 -33.29 12.22
C LEU A 100 -10.07 -34.75 11.86
N PRO A 101 -9.08 -35.66 11.83
CA PRO A 101 -9.36 -37.05 11.54
C PRO A 101 -10.23 -37.61 12.68
N ALA A 102 -11.43 -38.07 12.35
CA ALA A 102 -12.28 -38.79 13.28
C ALA A 102 -11.50 -40.00 13.81
N SER A 103 -11.40 -40.08 15.14
CA SER A 103 -10.79 -41.20 15.88
C SER A 103 -11.66 -42.45 15.83
#